data_AF-A0A6V7J9K4-F1
#
_entry.id   AF-A0A6V7J9K4-F1
#
_cell.length_a   1.000
_cell.length_b   1.000
_cell.length_c   1.000
_cell.angle_alpha   90.00
_cell.angle_beta   90.00
_cell.angle_gamma   90.00
#
_symmetry.space_group_name_H-M   'P 1'
#
loop_
_entity.id
_entity.type
_entity.pdbx_description
1 polymer ?
#
loop_
_entity_poly.entity_id
_entity_poly.type
_entity_poly.pdbx_seq_one_letter_code
_entity_poly.pdbx_strand_id
1 'polypeptide(L)'
;MNALRRKFAARHEVKIDPQERLPVELMQIIFRMLDPEDVLRVARVSKSWHHICRGDFKLRATARRQLIIRQSQPTIAHKVKQFLKNKWTQFIHSIYRPPGDRSSYNLVYMNYHN
;
A
#
# COMPACT_ATOMS: atom_id res chain seq x y z
N MET A 1 43.62 7.09 30.41
CA MET A 1 42.42 6.33 29.97
C MET A 1 41.13 6.93 30.53
N ASN A 2 40.70 8.14 30.13
CA ASN A 2 39.35 8.66 30.50
C ASN A 2 38.75 9.66 29.49
N ALA A 3 39.48 10.07 28.45
CA ALA A 3 38.98 11.03 27.47
C ALA A 3 38.10 10.40 26.37
N LEU A 4 38.19 9.08 26.16
CA LEU A 4 37.44 8.36 25.13
C LEU A 4 36.08 7.80 25.60
N ARG A 5 35.78 7.87 26.91
CA ARG A 5 34.47 7.46 27.45
C ARG A 5 33.41 8.56 27.35
N ARG A 6 33.82 9.82 27.13
CA ARG A 6 32.91 10.97 26.98
C ARG A 6 32.38 11.18 25.56
N LYS A 7 32.98 10.56 24.54
CA LYS A 7 32.57 10.70 23.14
C LYS A 7 31.43 9.76 22.71
N PHE A 8 31.05 8.82 23.57
CA PHE A 8 29.91 7.89 23.33
C PHE A 8 28.68 8.20 24.19
N ALA A 9 28.67 9.33 24.91
CA ALA A 9 27.41 9.96 25.32
C ALA A 9 26.83 10.71 24.10
N ALA A 10 26.68 10.02 22.97
CA ALA A 10 25.79 10.48 21.92
C ALA A 10 24.42 10.60 22.57
N ARG A 11 23.95 11.84 22.68
CA ARG A 11 22.67 12.22 23.28
C ARG A 11 21.63 11.15 22.95
N HIS A 12 21.28 10.32 23.93
CA HIS A 12 19.97 9.72 23.93
C HIS A 12 19.02 10.88 24.20
N GLU A 13 18.71 11.65 23.16
CA GLU A 13 17.47 12.40 23.15
C GLU A 13 16.40 11.35 23.36
N VAL A 14 15.84 11.32 24.56
CA VAL A 14 14.67 10.52 24.86
C VAL A 14 13.63 11.00 23.86
N LYS A 15 13.44 10.24 22.78
CA LYS A 15 12.39 10.49 21.80
C LYS A 15 11.09 10.18 22.50
N ILE A 16 10.55 11.19 23.16
CA ILE A 16 9.26 11.09 23.83
C ILE A 16 8.21 11.01 22.72
N ASP A 17 7.40 9.95 22.77
CA ASP A 17 6.33 9.77 21.80
C ASP A 17 5.37 10.97 21.93
N PRO A 18 5.06 11.69 20.84
CA PRO A 18 4.08 12.79 20.87
C PRO A 18 2.76 12.39 21.53
N GLN A 19 2.38 11.12 21.45
CA GLN A 19 1.20 10.55 22.10
C GLN A 19 1.24 10.64 23.64
N GLU A 20 2.42 10.64 24.26
CA GLU A 20 2.58 10.76 25.71
C GLU A 20 2.43 12.22 26.19
N ARG A 21 2.50 13.18 25.26
CA ARG A 21 2.51 14.61 25.55
C ARG A 21 1.30 15.36 25.04
N LEU A 22 0.63 14.84 24.01
CA LEU A 22 -0.47 15.50 23.34
C LEU A 22 -1.80 14.83 23.67
N PRO A 23 -2.86 15.61 23.97
CA PRO A 23 -4.23 15.13 23.99
C PRO A 23 -4.61 14.43 22.68
N VAL A 24 -5.52 13.46 22.78
CA VAL A 24 -6.00 12.65 21.67
C VAL A 24 -6.58 13.51 20.54
N GLU A 25 -7.27 14.60 20.90
CA GLU A 25 -7.91 15.52 19.96
C GLU A 25 -6.86 16.23 19.08
N LEU A 26 -5.74 16.66 19.67
CA LEU A 26 -4.66 17.30 18.93
C LEU A 26 -3.96 16.29 18.00
N MET A 27 -3.75 15.07 18.48
CA MET A 27 -3.22 13.98 17.66
C MET A 27 -4.13 13.69 16.45
N GLN A 28 -5.45 13.66 16.66
CA GLN A 28 -6.42 13.46 15.58
C GLN A 28 -6.42 14.60 14.57
N ILE A 29 -6.30 15.86 15.02
CA ILE A 29 -6.15 17.01 14.12
C ILE A 29 -4.89 16.88 13.27
N ILE A 30 -3.75 16.55 13.89
CA ILE A 30 -2.49 16.33 13.18
C ILE A 30 -2.62 15.22 12.15
N PHE A 31 -3.19 14.08 12.53
CA PHE A 31 -3.38 12.95 11.62
C PHE A 31 -4.32 13.28 10.47
N ARG A 32 -5.30 14.18 10.65
CA ARG A 32 -6.20 14.62 9.57
C ARG A 32 -5.50 15.50 8.53
N MET A 33 -4.36 16.10 8.87
CA MET A 33 -3.55 16.88 7.93
C MET A 33 -2.61 16.00 7.09
N LEU A 34 -2.49 14.71 7.42
CA LEU A 34 -1.66 13.78 6.68
C LEU A 34 -2.35 13.32 5.39
N ASP A 35 -1.53 12.98 4.40
CA ASP A 35 -2.00 12.31 3.21
C ASP A 35 -2.65 10.96 3.54
N PRO A 36 -3.61 10.48 2.74
CA PRO A 36 -4.33 9.25 3.03
C PRO A 36 -3.43 8.02 3.27
N GLU A 37 -2.37 7.83 2.48
CA GLU A 37 -1.43 6.72 2.68
C GLU A 37 -0.70 6.85 4.03
N ASP A 38 -0.42 8.08 4.45
CA ASP A 38 0.29 8.38 5.69
C ASP A 38 -0.60 8.18 6.91
N VAL A 39 -1.89 8.46 6.79
CA VAL A 39 -2.90 8.06 7.77
C VAL A 39 -2.87 6.54 7.98
N LEU A 40 -2.76 5.75 6.91
CA LEU A 40 -2.64 4.30 7.03
C LEU A 40 -1.32 3.88 7.69
N ARG A 41 -0.19 4.55 7.36
CA ARG A 41 1.11 4.28 8.01
C ARG A 41 1.04 4.56 9.51
N VAL A 42 0.53 5.72 9.91
CA VAL A 42 0.33 6.15 11.29
C VAL A 42 -0.55 5.18 12.07
N ALA A 43 -1.66 4.72 11.49
CA ALA A 43 -2.54 3.75 12.12
C ALA A 43 -1.89 2.37 12.37
N ARG A 44 -0.69 2.11 11.81
CA ARG A 44 0.08 0.86 11.96
C ARG A 44 1.33 1.01 12.84
N VAL A 45 1.64 2.22 13.33
CA VAL A 45 2.84 2.48 14.14
C VAL A 45 2.76 1.74 15.48
N SER A 46 1.63 1.85 16.18
CA SER A 46 1.42 1.20 17.48
C SER A 46 -0.08 0.95 17.73
N LYS A 47 -0.38 0.13 18.74
CA LYS A 47 -1.77 -0.12 19.18
C LYS A 47 -2.49 1.16 19.62
N SER A 48 -1.75 2.08 20.24
CA SER A 48 -2.34 3.32 20.73
C SER A 48 -2.59 4.33 19.60
N TRP A 49 -1.64 4.47 18.68
CA TRP A 49 -1.85 5.27 17.46
C TRP A 49 -3.02 4.72 16.63
N HIS A 50 -3.14 3.40 16.55
CA HIS A 50 -4.32 2.76 15.97
C HIS A 50 -5.62 3.14 16.68
N HIS A 51 -5.62 3.17 18.02
CA HIS A 51 -6.79 3.54 18.81
C HIS A 51 -7.22 5.00 18.55
N ILE A 52 -6.26 5.91 18.48
CA ILE A 52 -6.49 7.34 18.13
C ILE A 52 -7.17 7.44 16.76
N CYS A 53 -6.62 6.77 15.75
CA CYS A 53 -7.22 6.74 14.40
C CYS A 53 -8.60 6.08 14.37
N ARG A 54 -8.84 5.07 15.21
CA ARG A 54 -10.13 4.36 15.26
C ARG A 54 -11.25 5.18 15.92
N GLY A 55 -10.90 6.02 16.90
CA GLY A 55 -11.82 6.92 17.59
C GLY A 55 -12.34 8.04 16.69
N ASP A 56 -11.61 8.40 15.65
CA ASP A 56 -11.99 9.41 14.67
C ASP A 56 -12.64 8.79 13.43
N PHE A 57 -13.87 9.19 13.10
CA PHE A 57 -14.58 8.66 11.93
C PHE A 57 -13.84 8.90 10.61
N LYS A 58 -13.29 10.10 10.41
CA LYS A 58 -12.62 10.48 9.15
C LYS A 58 -11.33 9.70 8.99
N LEU A 59 -10.49 9.64 10.03
CA LEU A 59 -9.23 8.88 9.99
C LEU A 59 -9.48 7.39 9.75
N ARG A 60 -10.44 6.81 10.46
CA ARG A 60 -10.83 5.40 10.28
C ARG A 60 -11.30 5.12 8.85
N ALA A 61 -12.14 6.00 8.30
CA ALA A 61 -12.62 5.85 6.93
C ALA A 61 -11.48 5.97 5.91
N THR A 62 -10.59 6.96 6.07
CA THR A 62 -9.43 7.17 5.20
C THR A 62 -8.48 5.97 5.22
N ALA A 63 -8.10 5.48 6.40
CA ALA A 63 -7.25 4.30 6.54
C ALA A 63 -7.87 3.03 5.89
N ARG A 64 -9.18 2.81 6.09
CA ARG A 64 -9.88 1.68 5.46
C ARG A 64 -9.90 1.77 3.93
N ARG A 65 -10.15 2.96 3.39
CA ARG A 65 -10.11 3.17 1.93
C ARG A 65 -8.72 2.86 1.37
N GLN A 66 -7.66 3.30 2.04
CA GLN A 66 -6.29 2.99 1.59
C GLN A 66 -5.93 1.52 1.69
N LEU A 67 -6.43 0.80 2.70
CA LEU A 67 -6.27 -0.66 2.75
C LEU A 67 -6.90 -1.35 1.53
N ILE A 68 -8.11 -0.94 1.16
CA ILE A 68 -8.81 -1.49 -0.02
C ILE A 68 -8.01 -1.16 -1.29
N ILE A 69 -7.59 0.09 -1.46
CA ILE A 69 -6.79 0.50 -2.63
C ILE A 69 -5.51 -0.33 -2.71
N ARG A 70 -4.79 -0.48 -1.59
CA ARG A 70 -3.55 -1.25 -1.53
C ARG A 70 -3.75 -2.74 -1.80
N GLN A 71 -4.88 -3.31 -1.39
CA GLN A 71 -5.25 -4.70 -1.71
C GLN A 71 -5.67 -4.87 -3.17
N SER A 72 -6.28 -3.85 -3.77
CA SER A 72 -6.68 -3.85 -5.18
C SER A 72 -5.51 -3.62 -6.14
N GLN A 73 -4.38 -3.11 -5.66
CA GLN A 73 -3.20 -2.97 -6.52
C GLN A 73 -2.64 -4.35 -6.87
N PRO A 74 -2.53 -4.69 -8.16
CA PRO A 74 -1.97 -5.96 -8.57
C PRO A 74 -0.52 -6.03 -8.11
N THR A 75 -0.20 -7.08 -7.34
CA THR A 75 1.15 -7.32 -6.85
C THR A 75 2.14 -7.39 -8.01
N ILE A 76 3.43 -7.15 -7.74
CA ILE A 76 4.49 -7.32 -8.75
C ILE A 76 4.40 -8.71 -9.37
N ALA A 77 4.14 -9.74 -8.57
CA ALA A 77 3.92 -11.11 -9.05
C ALA A 77 2.73 -11.22 -10.02
N HIS A 78 1.61 -10.55 -9.74
CA HIS A 78 0.46 -10.50 -10.65
C HIS A 78 0.82 -9.82 -11.97
N LYS A 79 1.51 -8.67 -11.92
CA LYS A 79 1.97 -7.94 -13.12
C LYS A 79 2.93 -8.78 -13.96
N VAL A 80 3.89 -9.45 -13.33
CA VAL A 80 4.85 -10.35 -14.00
C VAL A 80 4.13 -11.53 -14.64
N LYS A 81 3.22 -12.18 -13.90
CA LYS A 81 2.41 -13.29 -14.43
C LYS A 81 1.60 -12.85 -15.66
N GLN A 82 0.98 -11.67 -15.59
CA GLN A 82 0.19 -11.13 -16.70
C GLN A 82 1.05 -10.73 -17.89
N PHE A 83 2.23 -10.15 -17.65
CA PHE A 83 3.21 -9.86 -18.69
C PHE A 83 3.67 -11.13 -19.41
N LEU A 84 4.06 -12.17 -18.65
CA LEU A 84 4.46 -13.46 -19.20
C LEU A 84 3.33 -14.11 -19.99
N LYS A 85 2.09 -14.08 -19.47
CA LYS A 85 0.91 -14.58 -20.19
C LYS A 85 0.73 -13.86 -21.52
N ASN A 86 0.79 -12.52 -21.54
CA ASN A 86 0.66 -11.73 -22.76
C ASN A 86 1.79 -12.02 -23.76
N LYS A 87 3.03 -12.18 -23.30
CA LYS A 87 4.17 -12.54 -24.14
C LYS A 87 4.04 -13.95 -24.72
N TRP A 88 3.58 -14.91 -23.94
CA TRP A 88 3.28 -16.25 -24.43
C TRP A 88 2.18 -16.23 -25.49
N THR A 89 1.08 -15.51 -25.27
CA THR A 89 0.01 -15.36 -26.27
C THR A 89 0.53 -14.75 -27.57
N GLN A 90 1.32 -13.67 -27.50
CA GLN A 90 1.96 -13.07 -28.68
C GLN A 90 2.89 -14.06 -29.40
N PHE A 91 3.70 -14.80 -28.64
CA PHE A 91 4.59 -15.81 -29.19
C PHE A 91 3.82 -16.90 -29.91
N ILE A 92 2.79 -17.48 -29.28
CA ILE A 92 1.92 -18.49 -29.90
C ILE A 92 1.29 -17.96 -31.19
N HIS A 93 0.73 -16.74 -31.21
CA HIS A 93 0.19 -16.14 -32.44
C HIS A 93 1.26 -15.87 -33.51
N SER A 94 2.52 -15.68 -33.13
CA SER A 94 3.62 -15.47 -34.08
C SER A 94 4.08 -16.77 -34.76
N ILE A 95 4.00 -17.91 -34.05
CA ILE A 95 4.43 -19.21 -34.56
C ILE A 95 3.26 -20.03 -35.15
N TYR A 96 2.03 -19.79 -34.68
CA TYR A 96 0.80 -20.31 -35.24
C TYR A 96 0.08 -19.19 -35.98
N ARG A 97 0.27 -19.13 -37.30
CA ARG A 97 -0.68 -18.46 -38.20
C ARG A 97 -1.84 -19.44 -38.42
N PRO A 98 -3.03 -19.22 -37.83
CA PRO A 98 -4.13 -20.15 -38.03
C PRO A 98 -4.53 -20.16 -39.50
N PRO A 99 -4.80 -21.35 -40.08
CA PRO A 99 -5.37 -21.43 -41.42
C PRO A 99 -6.75 -20.76 -41.40
N GLY A 100 -7.05 -20.00 -42.45
CA GLY A 100 -8.15 -19.03 -42.56
C GLY A 100 -9.45 -19.38 -41.85
N ASP A 101 -9.98 -18.45 -41.07
CA ASP A 101 -11.12 -17.62 -41.52
C ASP A 101 -11.33 -16.43 -40.57
N ARG A 102 -11.66 -15.25 -41.11
CA ARG A 102 -11.78 -13.99 -40.33
C ARG A 102 -13.04 -13.92 -39.44
N SER A 103 -13.84 -14.98 -39.35
CA SER A 103 -15.18 -14.96 -38.75
C SER A 103 -15.25 -15.41 -37.28
N SER A 104 -14.25 -16.12 -36.75
CA SER A 104 -14.35 -16.79 -35.45
C SER A 104 -13.77 -16.01 -34.24
N TYR A 105 -13.02 -14.93 -34.47
CA TYR A 105 -12.34 -14.20 -33.38
C TYR A 105 -13.28 -13.44 -32.43
N ASN A 106 -14.53 -13.20 -32.83
CA ASN A 106 -15.49 -12.46 -32.00
C ASN A 106 -16.21 -13.34 -30.95
N LEU A 107 -16.18 -14.67 -31.07
CA LEU A 107 -16.91 -15.56 -30.16
C LEU A 107 -16.13 -15.93 -28.89
N VAL A 108 -14.79 -15.85 -28.91
CA VAL A 108 -13.98 -16.24 -27.74
C VAL A 108 -13.76 -15.08 -26.77
N TYR A 109 -13.85 -13.83 -27.23
CA TYR A 109 -13.70 -12.65 -26.37
C TYR A 109 -14.99 -12.16 -25.70
N MET A 110 -16.16 -12.63 -26.14
CA MET A 110 -17.46 -12.20 -25.57
C MET A 110 -17.94 -13.03 -24.37
N ASN A 111 -17.27 -14.14 -24.01
CA ASN A 111 -17.69 -14.99 -22.88
C ASN A 111 -16.94 -14.73 -21.56
N TYR A 112 -16.09 -13.70 -21.49
CA TYR A 112 -15.34 -13.35 -20.27
C TYR A 112 -15.87 -12.08 -19.56
N HIS A 113 -16.98 -11.52 -20.03
CA HIS A 113 -17.68 -10.41 -19.37
C HIS A 113 -19.14 -10.81 -19.08
N ASN A 114 -19.33 -11.57 -18.00
CA ASN A 114 -20.54 -11.56 -17.17
C ASN A 114 -20.16 -11.97 -15.75
#